data_AF-A0A7K3RYN4-F1
#
_entry.id   AF-A0A7K3RYN4-F1
#
_cell.length_a   1.000
_cell.length_b   1.000
_cell.length_c   1.000
_cell.angle_alpha   90.00
_cell.angle_beta   90.00
_cell.angle_gamma   90.00
#
_symmetry.space_group_name_H-M   'P 1'
#
loop_
_entity.id
_entity.type
_entity.pdbx_description
1 polymer ?
#
loop_
_entity_poly.entity_id
_entity_poly.type
_entity_poly.pdbx_seq_one_letter_code
_entity_poly.pdbx_strand_id
1 'polypeptide(L)'
;RAAGAVKAAGLGRCVPLQVSAPFHSRYMAAAAAEYDTFLAGFDFADPRIPVVSNVTALPYPPGRVRELLFRQVASPVRWWESMSHLLAEGVTEFAEVGPGRVLTGLWTAVREQPAPRERLGPRE
;
A
#
# COMPACT_ATOMS: atom_id res chain seq x y z
N ARG A 1 -19.02 18.41 1.10
CA ARG A 1 -18.57 16.99 0.88
C ARG A 1 -17.60 16.96 -0.30
N ALA A 2 -16.57 16.11 -0.28
CA ALA A 2 -15.50 16.06 -1.29
C ALA A 2 -16.02 15.97 -2.74
N ALA A 3 -17.06 15.17 -3.00
CA ALA A 3 -17.64 15.04 -4.34
C ALA A 3 -18.17 16.36 -4.93
N GLY A 4 -18.82 17.20 -4.10
CA GLY A 4 -19.28 18.51 -4.52
C GLY A 4 -18.13 19.46 -4.84
N ALA A 5 -17.07 19.44 -4.02
CA ALA A 5 -15.88 20.25 -4.23
C ALA A 5 -15.11 19.84 -5.49
N VAL A 6 -14.90 18.53 -5.71
CA VAL A 6 -14.24 18.00 -6.93
C VAL A 6 -15.02 18.37 -8.19
N LYS A 7 -16.35 18.23 -8.16
CA LYS A 7 -17.22 18.62 -9.28
C LYS A 7 -17.16 20.13 -9.53
N ALA A 8 -17.29 20.95 -8.48
CA ALA A 8 -17.26 22.41 -8.60
C ALA A 8 -15.91 22.93 -9.12
N ALA A 9 -14.81 22.26 -8.76
CA ALA A 9 -13.46 22.64 -9.20
C ALA A 9 -13.10 22.12 -10.60
N GLY A 10 -13.93 21.28 -11.23
CA GLY A 10 -13.62 20.68 -12.54
C GLY A 10 -12.42 19.73 -12.54
N LEU A 11 -11.98 19.28 -11.36
CA LEU A 11 -10.74 18.51 -11.18
C LEU A 11 -10.88 17.01 -11.48
N GLY A 12 -12.10 16.52 -11.71
CA GLY A 12 -12.33 15.14 -12.11
C GLY A 12 -13.60 14.54 -11.52
N ARG A 13 -13.56 13.22 -11.31
CA ARG A 13 -14.67 12.44 -10.76
C ARG A 13 -14.36 12.00 -9.33
N CYS A 14 -15.38 12.00 -8.49
CA CYS A 14 -15.33 11.44 -7.15
C CYS A 14 -16.39 10.34 -7.06
N VAL A 15 -15.95 9.11 -6.78
CA VAL A 15 -16.82 7.93 -6.71
C VAL A 15 -16.78 7.39 -5.28
N PRO A 16 -17.92 7.30 -4.59
CA PRO A 16 -17.99 6.65 -3.29
C PRO A 16 -17.78 5.14 -3.46
N LEU A 17 -16.83 4.60 -2.71
CA LEU A 17 -16.56 3.16 -2.71
C LEU A 17 -17.55 2.45 -1.78
N GLN A 18 -18.03 1.27 -2.21
CA GLN A 18 -18.87 0.39 -1.41
C GLN A 18 -17.99 -0.40 -0.42
N VAL A 19 -17.58 0.26 0.65
CA VAL A 19 -16.72 -0.32 1.70
C VAL A 19 -17.37 -0.16 3.07
N SER A 20 -17.12 -1.11 3.97
CA SER A 20 -17.70 -1.14 5.31
C SER A 20 -16.99 -0.23 6.32
N ALA A 21 -15.77 0.22 6.01
CA ALA A 21 -14.96 1.02 6.92
C ALA A 21 -14.04 2.00 6.15
N PRO A 22 -13.54 3.06 6.80
CA PRO A 22 -12.60 4.00 6.21
C PRO A 22 -11.16 3.47 6.28
N PHE A 23 -10.90 2.33 5.63
CA PHE A 23 -9.60 1.65 5.62
C PHE A 23 -8.44 2.59 5.25
N HIS A 24 -7.25 2.34 5.80
CA HIS A 24 -6.03 3.10 5.51
C HIS A 24 -6.13 4.60 5.85
N SER A 25 -7.01 4.97 6.78
CA SER A 25 -7.16 6.34 7.26
C SER A 25 -6.87 6.43 8.75
N ARG A 26 -6.70 7.66 9.25
CA ARG A 26 -6.55 7.95 10.68
C ARG A 26 -7.69 7.38 11.55
N TYR A 27 -8.88 7.16 10.99
CA TYR A 27 -10.00 6.58 11.73
C TYR A 27 -9.79 5.10 12.09
N MET A 28 -8.81 4.44 11.47
CA MET A 28 -8.44 3.06 11.76
C MET A 28 -7.42 2.93 12.91
N ALA A 29 -6.99 4.03 13.54
CA ALA A 29 -5.93 4.01 14.56
C ALA A 29 -6.26 3.11 15.77
N ALA A 30 -7.50 3.12 16.24
CA ALA A 30 -7.94 2.24 17.33
C ALA A 30 -7.87 0.76 16.93
N ALA A 31 -8.39 0.41 15.76
CA ALA A 31 -8.33 -0.94 15.22
C ALA A 31 -6.88 -1.41 14.99
N ALA A 32 -5.97 -0.51 14.59
CA ALA A 32 -4.55 -0.83 14.45
C ALA A 32 -3.90 -1.18 15.80
N ALA A 33 -4.26 -0.49 16.89
CA ALA A 33 -3.75 -0.78 18.24
C ALA A 33 -4.29 -2.11 18.80
N GLU A 34 -5.58 -2.40 18.59
CA GLU A 34 -6.17 -3.70 18.91
C GLU A 34 -5.50 -4.82 18.11
N TYR A 35 -5.25 -4.59 16.83
CA TYR A 35 -4.56 -5.56 15.98
C TYR A 35 -3.12 -5.79 16.42
N ASP A 36 -2.36 -4.76 16.81
CA ASP A 36 -1.02 -4.95 17.38
C ASP A 36 -1.04 -5.81 18.65
N THR A 37 -2.04 -5.59 19.52
CA THR A 37 -2.23 -6.41 20.72
C THR A 37 -2.48 -7.88 20.36
N PHE A 38 -3.34 -8.12 19.35
CA PHE A 38 -3.55 -9.47 18.83
C PHE A 38 -2.28 -10.09 18.25
N LEU A 39 -1.51 -9.33 17.45
CA LEU A 39 -0.24 -9.79 16.87
C LEU A 39 0.82 -10.13 17.93
N ALA A 40 0.69 -9.63 19.17
CA ALA A 40 1.61 -9.95 20.26
C ALA A 40 1.63 -11.44 20.65
N GLY A 41 0.59 -12.19 20.32
CA GLY A 41 0.51 -13.63 20.56
C GLY A 41 1.26 -14.49 19.54
N PHE A 42 1.99 -13.89 18.59
CA PHE A 42 2.63 -14.61 17.48
C PHE A 42 4.11 -14.26 17.34
N ASP A 43 4.91 -15.26 16.98
CA ASP A 43 6.29 -15.08 16.55
C ASP A 43 6.37 -14.93 15.04
N PHE A 44 7.10 -13.91 14.58
CA PHE A 44 7.28 -13.63 13.17
C PHE A 44 8.72 -13.91 12.76
N ALA A 45 8.89 -14.84 11.81
CA ALA A 45 10.16 -15.02 11.11
C ALA A 45 10.29 -14.02 9.96
N ASP A 46 11.53 -13.70 9.60
CA ASP A 46 11.81 -12.85 8.44
C ASP A 46 11.40 -13.54 7.13
N PRO A 47 10.83 -12.81 6.16
CA PRO A 47 10.46 -13.38 4.87
C PRO A 47 11.69 -13.93 4.13
N ARG A 48 11.66 -15.21 3.77
CA ARG A 48 12.72 -15.86 2.95
C ARG A 48 12.69 -15.41 1.49
N ILE A 49 11.50 -15.07 1.00
CA ILE A 49 11.29 -14.43 -0.30
C ILE A 49 11.07 -12.95 0.00
N PRO A 50 11.74 -12.01 -0.70
CA PRO A 50 11.53 -10.59 -0.47
C PRO A 50 10.06 -10.20 -0.63
N VAL A 51 9.51 -9.56 0.39
CA VAL A 51 8.14 -9.01 0.39
C VAL A 51 8.26 -7.50 0.50
N VAL A 52 7.59 -6.75 -0.37
CA VAL A 52 7.55 -5.29 -0.29
C VAL A 52 6.41 -4.86 0.63
N SER A 53 6.71 -4.03 1.63
CA SER A 53 5.71 -3.46 2.52
C SER A 53 4.96 -2.32 1.85
N ASN A 54 3.63 -2.33 1.95
CA ASN A 54 2.78 -1.23 1.48
C ASN A 54 2.95 0.07 2.29
N VAL A 55 3.51 0.00 3.50
CA VAL A 55 3.78 1.16 4.36
C VAL A 55 5.04 1.90 3.92
N THR A 56 6.11 1.15 3.59
CA THR A 56 7.43 1.73 3.30
C THR A 56 7.76 1.76 1.81
N ALA A 57 7.02 1.02 0.98
CA ALA A 57 7.35 0.76 -0.43
C ALA A 57 8.72 0.11 -0.65
N LEU A 58 9.22 -0.59 0.36
CA LEU A 58 10.52 -1.26 0.38
C LEU A 58 10.37 -2.69 0.92
N PRO A 59 11.36 -3.58 0.71
CA PRO A 59 11.39 -4.89 1.33
C PRO A 59 11.21 -4.80 2.86
N TYR A 60 10.53 -5.77 3.46
CA TYR A 60 10.42 -5.87 4.91
C TYR A 60 11.82 -5.91 5.55
N PRO A 61 12.12 -5.03 6.52
CA PRO A 61 13.36 -5.12 7.28
C PRO A 61 13.29 -6.30 8.26
N PRO A 62 14.44 -6.92 8.59
CA PRO A 62 14.52 -7.96 9.61
C PRO A 62 13.88 -7.55 10.94
N GLY A 63 13.08 -8.43 11.53
CA GLY A 63 12.43 -8.22 12.83
C GLY A 63 11.30 -7.19 12.85
N ARG A 64 10.89 -6.63 11.70
CA ARG A 64 9.88 -5.55 11.63
C ARG A 64 8.53 -5.97 11.07
N VAL A 65 8.31 -7.28 10.89
CA VAL A 65 7.07 -7.83 10.31
C VAL A 65 5.84 -7.39 11.10
N ARG A 66 5.80 -7.67 12.41
CA ARG A 66 4.67 -7.30 13.27
C ARG A 66 4.36 -5.81 13.21
N GLU A 67 5.38 -4.97 13.30
CA GLU A 67 5.18 -3.53 13.27
C GLU A 67 4.52 -3.07 11.97
N LEU A 68 5.06 -3.50 10.84
CA LEU A 68 4.56 -3.06 9.54
C LEU A 68 3.16 -3.61 9.25
N LEU A 69 2.80 -4.79 9.80
CA LEU A 69 1.44 -5.34 9.71
C LEU A 69 0.42 -4.46 10.44
N PHE A 70 0.66 -4.06 11.69
CA PHE A 70 -0.32 -3.23 12.39
C PHE A 70 -0.35 -1.80 11.83
N ARG A 71 0.80 -1.23 11.46
CA ARG A 71 0.86 0.09 10.83
C ARG A 71 0.09 0.14 9.52
N GLN A 72 0.07 -0.95 8.74
CA GLN A 72 -0.64 -1.04 7.47
C GLN A 72 -2.15 -0.74 7.60
N VAL A 73 -2.77 -1.09 8.74
CA VAL A 73 -4.21 -0.91 8.97
C VAL A 73 -4.65 0.56 8.84
N ALA A 74 -3.80 1.49 9.29
CA ALA A 74 -4.07 2.92 9.27
C ALA A 74 -3.18 3.72 8.29
N SER A 75 -2.26 3.04 7.59
CA SER A 75 -1.34 3.67 6.63
C SER A 75 -1.85 3.54 5.18
N PRO A 76 -1.55 4.51 4.30
CA PRO A 76 -1.87 4.40 2.88
C PRO A 76 -1.14 3.21 2.24
N VAL A 77 -1.77 2.61 1.23
CA VAL A 77 -1.12 1.62 0.36
C VAL A 77 -0.25 2.36 -0.66
N ARG A 78 1.07 2.32 -0.49
CA ARG A 78 2.04 2.97 -1.40
C ARG A 78 2.30 2.15 -2.67
N TRP A 79 1.23 1.77 -3.37
CA TRP A 79 1.29 0.89 -4.55
C TRP A 79 2.23 1.42 -5.64
N TRP A 80 2.09 2.70 -6.00
CA TRP A 80 2.84 3.29 -7.10
C TRP A 80 4.34 3.27 -6.81
N GLU A 81 4.73 3.65 -5.59
CA GLU A 81 6.12 3.61 -5.13
C GLU A 81 6.64 2.18 -5.02
N SER A 82 5.85 1.23 -4.50
CA SER A 82 6.25 -0.18 -4.39
C SER A 82 6.56 -0.78 -5.76
N MET A 83 5.69 -0.58 -6.74
CA MET A 83 5.89 -1.09 -8.09
C MET A 83 7.03 -0.38 -8.81
N SER A 84 7.17 0.94 -8.61
CA SER A 84 8.30 1.71 -9.16
C SER A 84 9.64 1.28 -8.58
N HIS A 85 9.68 0.93 -7.30
CA HIS A 85 10.86 0.34 -6.67
C HIS A 85 11.23 -0.99 -7.33
N LEU A 86 10.27 -1.90 -7.50
CA LEU A 86 10.51 -3.18 -8.17
C LEU A 86 11.00 -3.00 -9.62
N LEU A 87 10.45 -2.04 -10.36
CA LEU A 87 10.92 -1.68 -11.70
C LEU A 87 12.37 -1.17 -11.68
N ALA A 88 12.72 -0.34 -10.69
CA ALA A 88 14.09 0.16 -10.53
C ALA A 88 15.09 -0.95 -10.18
N GLU A 89 14.63 -2.00 -9.48
CA GLU A 89 15.38 -3.23 -9.21
C GLU A 89 15.42 -4.20 -10.41
N GLY A 90 14.83 -3.83 -11.55
CA GLY A 90 14.88 -4.61 -12.80
C GLY A 90 13.81 -5.69 -12.93
N VAL A 91 12.75 -5.68 -12.11
CA VAL A 91 11.63 -6.63 -12.24
C VAL A 91 10.81 -6.30 -13.49
N THR A 92 10.72 -7.25 -14.42
CA THR A 92 9.96 -7.10 -15.68
C THR A 92 8.73 -7.99 -15.76
N GLU A 93 8.76 -9.13 -15.07
CA GLU A 93 7.67 -10.11 -15.05
C GLU A 93 6.71 -9.83 -13.89
N PHE A 94 5.41 -9.89 -14.17
CA PHE A 94 4.36 -9.65 -13.19
C PHE A 94 3.24 -10.67 -13.35
N ALA A 95 2.86 -11.31 -12.25
CA ALA A 95 1.72 -12.22 -12.20
C ALA A 95 0.79 -11.81 -11.05
N GLU A 96 -0.47 -11.51 -11.38
CA GLU A 96 -1.52 -11.25 -10.39
C GLU A 96 -2.13 -12.58 -9.93
N VAL A 97 -2.16 -12.78 -8.61
CA VAL A 97 -2.78 -13.96 -7.99
C VAL A 97 -4.10 -13.55 -7.34
N GLY A 98 -5.21 -14.06 -7.87
CA GLY A 98 -6.55 -13.79 -7.36
C GLY A 98 -7.58 -13.59 -8.48
N PRO A 99 -8.85 -13.35 -8.12
CA PRO A 99 -9.89 -13.09 -9.10
C PRO A 99 -9.76 -11.66 -9.66
N GLY A 100 -9.72 -11.52 -10.99
CA GLY A 100 -9.72 -10.22 -11.67
C GLY A 100 -8.37 -9.84 -12.28
N ARG A 101 -8.23 -8.56 -12.65
CA ARG A 101 -7.05 -7.99 -13.33
C ARG A 101 -6.74 -6.56 -12.88
N VAL A 102 -7.17 -6.19 -11.67
CA VAL A 102 -7.04 -4.81 -11.18
C VAL A 102 -5.58 -4.48 -10.98
N LEU A 103 -4.82 -5.36 -10.34
CA LEU A 103 -3.40 -5.11 -10.06
C LEU A 103 -2.58 -5.14 -11.35
N THR A 104 -2.94 -5.99 -12.31
CA THR A 104 -2.35 -6.01 -13.65
C THR A 104 -2.54 -4.68 -14.37
N GLY A 105 -3.75 -4.12 -14.34
CA GLY A 105 -4.02 -2.80 -14.91
C GLY A 105 -3.23 -1.69 -14.23
N LEU A 106 -3.18 -1.70 -12.90
CA LEU A 106 -2.39 -0.73 -12.13
C LEU A 106 -0.89 -0.88 -12.40
N TRP A 107 -0.37 -2.10 -12.51
CA TRP A 107 1.03 -2.40 -12.85
C TRP A 107 1.40 -1.82 -14.21
N THR A 108 0.58 -2.04 -15.25
CA THR A 108 0.80 -1.45 -16.57
C THR A 108 0.89 0.07 -16.50
N ALA A 109 0.00 0.72 -15.74
CA ALA A 109 0.04 2.16 -15.56
C ALA A 109 1.33 2.64 -14.86
N VAL A 110 1.82 1.93 -13.83
CA VAL A 110 3.10 2.28 -13.20
C VAL A 110 4.26 2.11 -14.17
N ARG A 111 4.27 1.05 -14.98
CA ARG A 111 5.33 0.79 -15.97
C ARG A 111 5.46 1.91 -16.99
N GLU A 112 4.34 2.46 -17.44
CA GLU A 112 4.31 3.57 -18.38
C GLU A 112 4.79 4.88 -17.74
N GLN A 113 4.54 5.07 -16.43
CA GLN A 113 4.80 6.32 -15.72
C GLN A 113 5.36 6.06 -14.29
N PRO A 114 6.57 5.52 -14.16
CA PRO A 114 7.12 5.18 -12.84
C PRO A 114 7.27 6.42 -11.95
N ALA A 115 7.19 6.22 -10.63
CA ALA A 115 7.51 7.26 -9.67
C ALA A 115 8.94 7.76 -9.91
N PRO A 116 9.18 9.08 -9.80
CA PRO A 116 10.54 9.61 -9.86
C PRO A 116 11.34 9.14 -8.65
N ARG A 117 12.66 8.96 -8.82
CA ARG A 117 13.53 8.31 -7.82
C ARG A 117 13.53 9.00 -6.46
N GLU A 118 13.32 10.31 -6.41
CA GLU A 118 13.29 11.09 -5.17
C GLU A 118 12.08 10.76 -4.29
N ARG A 119 11.04 10.13 -4.86
CA ARG A 119 9.86 9.67 -4.12
C ARG A 119 9.99 8.22 -3.62
N LEU A 120 11.03 7.51 -4.04
CA LEU A 120 11.34 6.16 -3.60
C LEU A 120 12.13 6.21 -2.29
N GLY A 121 11.79 5.32 -1.36
CA GLY A 121 12.43 5.27 -0.05
C GLY A 121 11.46 5.52 1.12
N PRO A 122 11.98 5.46 2.37
CA PRO A 122 11.19 5.73 3.56
C PRO A 122 10.66 7.16 3.55
N ARG A 123 9.42 7.34 3.98
CA ARG A 123 8.89 8.66 4.33
C ARG A 123 8.83 8.71 5.86
N GLU A 124 9.29 9.82 6.43
CA GLU A 124 9.13 10.11 7.87
C GLU A 124 7.65 10.22 8.25
#